data_AF-A0AAE8J0S4-F1
#
_entry.id   AF-A0AAE8J0S4-F1
#
_cell.length_a   1.000
_cell.length_b   1.000
_cell.length_c   1.000
_cell.angle_alpha   90.00
_cell.angle_beta   90.00
_cell.angle_gamma   90.00
#
_symmetry.space_group_name_H-M   'P 1'
#
loop_
_entity.id
_entity.type
_entity.pdbx_description
1 polymer ?
#
loop_
_entity_poly.entity_id
_entity_poly.type
_entity_poly.pdbx_seq_one_letter_code
_entity_poly.pdbx_strand_id
1 'polypeptide(L)'
;MLLLMVIRTDWATKLDHKVMAELIERYVSRHGNARASLRYLEKATNATRANVVASLRRLVDNRAIELVREGQGTRPSEYRPNFGFSSGIAGDTSSSGIVYDTTTETSGIAGNTPSGSVGDTSNRSSGIAGNTESLLLVPVTTGDKVRDTSAAGTGSGLSAAPARASDRVTRIVASEIQKDEEDDSLWLHMEFEVDGGAREPYAICIHSNDQATQDRGTKRIERLKIALGIDEIGEPSDVIGVPLLLTASDDFLPLEAT
;
A
#
# COMPACT_ATOMS: atom_id res chain seq x y z
N MET A 1 0.47 21.32 4.29
CA MET A 1 0.04 20.04 3.68
C MET A 1 1.18 19.57 2.78
N LEU A 2 1.81 18.43 3.11
CA LEU A 2 3.12 17.99 2.57
C LEU A 2 3.16 17.86 1.04
N LEU A 3 2.12 17.27 0.44
CA LEU A 3 2.03 17.12 -1.02
C LEU A 3 2.13 18.47 -1.74
N LEU A 4 1.44 19.49 -1.23
CA LEU A 4 1.49 20.85 -1.79
C LEU A 4 2.89 21.45 -1.72
N MET A 5 3.67 21.13 -0.68
CA MET A 5 5.06 21.60 -0.58
C MET A 5 5.94 20.90 -1.61
N VAL A 6 5.79 19.60 -1.82
CA VAL A 6 6.53 18.88 -2.88
C VAL A 6 6.16 19.41 -4.27
N ILE A 7 4.86 19.64 -4.54
CA ILE A 7 4.38 20.21 -5.82
C ILE A 7 5.00 21.57 -6.14
N ARG A 8 5.31 22.35 -5.11
CA ARG A 8 5.90 23.69 -5.27
C ARG A 8 7.39 23.64 -5.57
N THR A 9 8.07 22.52 -5.37
CA THR A 9 9.50 22.43 -5.67
C THR A 9 9.76 22.37 -7.17
N ASP A 10 10.92 22.86 -7.60
CA ASP A 10 11.39 22.84 -8.99
C ASP A 10 11.94 21.47 -9.41
N TRP A 11 12.44 20.68 -8.45
CA TRP A 11 13.02 19.36 -8.71
C TRP A 11 11.97 18.25 -8.84
N ALA A 12 10.78 18.41 -8.27
CA ALA A 12 9.77 17.35 -8.25
C ALA A 12 9.09 17.19 -9.61
N THR A 13 9.09 15.94 -10.09
CA THR A 13 8.41 15.56 -11.32
C THR A 13 6.95 15.19 -11.05
N LYS A 14 6.13 15.09 -12.12
CA LYS A 14 4.76 14.58 -12.02
C LYS A 14 4.68 13.19 -11.39
N LEU A 15 5.70 12.34 -11.58
CA LEU A 15 5.74 11.01 -10.96
C LEU A 15 6.01 11.12 -9.46
N ASP A 16 6.90 12.03 -9.05
CA ASP A 16 7.21 12.26 -7.63
C ASP A 16 5.96 12.72 -6.87
N HIS A 17 5.12 13.55 -7.49
CA HIS A 17 3.82 13.94 -6.92
C HIS A 17 2.88 12.75 -6.70
N LYS A 18 2.80 11.84 -7.69
CA LYS A 18 1.96 10.64 -7.59
C LYS A 18 2.47 9.69 -6.51
N VAL A 19 3.77 9.39 -6.51
CA VAL A 19 4.40 8.55 -5.47
C VAL A 19 4.20 9.17 -4.09
N MET A 20 4.35 10.49 -3.97
CA MET A 20 4.14 11.19 -2.70
C MET A 20 2.67 11.13 -2.23
N ALA A 21 1.71 11.27 -3.14
CA ALA A 21 0.29 11.14 -2.82
C ALA A 21 -0.02 9.74 -2.27
N GLU A 22 0.48 8.68 -2.91
CA GLU A 22 0.31 7.29 -2.45
C GLU A 22 0.93 7.04 -1.07
N LEU A 23 2.09 7.63 -0.79
CA LEU A 23 2.72 7.51 0.53
C LEU A 23 1.97 8.28 1.61
N ILE A 24 1.38 9.44 1.29
CA ILE A 24 0.54 10.20 2.22
C ILE A 24 -0.77 9.46 2.50
N GLU A 25 -1.43 8.91 1.47
CA GLU A 25 -2.67 8.14 1.62
C GLU A 25 -2.45 6.90 2.51
N ARG A 26 -1.28 6.28 2.41
CA ARG A 26 -0.91 5.10 3.21
C ARG A 26 -0.28 5.40 4.55
N TYR A 27 -0.14 6.69 4.90
CA TYR A 27 0.47 7.09 6.15
C TYR A 27 -0.43 6.74 7.34
N VAL A 28 0.14 6.01 8.30
CA VAL A 28 -0.55 5.66 9.54
C VAL A 28 0.08 6.43 10.69
N SER A 29 -0.63 7.42 11.22
CA SER A 29 -0.11 8.36 12.24
C SER A 29 0.43 7.66 13.49
N ARG A 30 -0.27 6.64 14.00
CA ARG A 30 0.19 5.83 15.16
C ARG A 30 1.55 5.16 14.95
N HIS A 31 1.92 4.87 13.70
CA HIS A 31 3.17 4.20 13.35
C HIS A 31 4.22 5.16 12.80
N GLY A 32 3.84 6.40 12.49
CA GLY A 32 4.73 7.40 11.91
C GLY A 32 5.32 6.99 10.55
N ASN A 33 4.68 6.07 9.83
CA ASN A 33 5.16 5.56 8.56
C ASN A 33 4.02 5.15 7.60
N ALA A 34 4.38 5.01 6.34
CA ALA A 34 3.58 4.51 5.24
C ALA A 34 4.22 3.23 4.71
N ARG A 35 3.40 2.21 4.44
CA ARG A 35 3.86 0.92 3.92
C ARG A 35 3.50 0.76 2.44
N ALA A 36 4.53 0.64 1.61
CA ALA A 36 4.36 0.44 0.18
C ALA A 36 5.44 -0.48 -0.39
N SER A 37 5.02 -1.45 -1.22
CA SER A 37 5.95 -2.25 -2.04
C SER A 37 6.19 -1.55 -3.38
N LEU A 38 7.33 -1.84 -4.02
CA LEU A 38 7.60 -1.32 -5.36
C LEU A 38 6.53 -1.74 -6.36
N ARG A 39 6.12 -3.01 -6.35
CA ARG A 39 5.05 -3.53 -7.21
C ARG A 39 3.72 -2.79 -7.03
N TYR A 40 3.39 -2.43 -5.79
CA TYR A 40 2.21 -1.62 -5.52
C TYR A 40 2.34 -0.22 -6.16
N LEU A 41 3.44 0.47 -5.92
CA LEU A 41 3.67 1.82 -6.44
C LEU A 41 3.71 1.85 -7.97
N GLU A 42 4.24 0.82 -8.61
CA GLU A 42 4.19 0.65 -10.07
C GLU A 42 2.74 0.64 -10.58
N LYS A 43 1.89 -0.21 -9.97
CA LYS A 43 0.47 -0.32 -10.34
C LYS A 43 -0.30 0.96 -10.05
N ALA A 44 -0.08 1.57 -8.89
CA ALA A 44 -0.81 2.75 -8.46
C ALA A 44 -0.44 4.00 -9.29
N THR A 45 0.84 4.14 -9.65
CA THR A 45 1.30 5.31 -10.43
C THR A 45 1.27 5.10 -11.94
N ASN A 46 1.00 3.86 -12.39
CA ASN A 46 1.14 3.40 -13.77
C ASN A 46 2.54 3.72 -14.34
N ALA A 47 3.57 3.43 -13.56
CA ALA A 47 4.96 3.69 -13.92
C ALA A 47 5.80 2.42 -13.79
N THR A 48 6.84 2.31 -14.60
CA THR A 48 7.79 1.19 -14.52
C THR A 48 8.55 1.20 -13.19
N ARG A 49 8.96 0.02 -12.71
CA ARG A 49 9.79 -0.13 -11.50
C ARG A 49 10.98 0.82 -11.44
N ALA A 50 11.73 0.96 -12.53
CA ALA A 50 12.92 1.81 -12.59
C ALA A 50 12.58 3.28 -12.30
N ASN A 51 11.50 3.78 -12.88
CA ASN A 51 11.04 5.15 -12.67
C ASN A 51 10.51 5.37 -11.24
N VAL A 52 9.82 4.38 -10.67
CA VAL A 52 9.38 4.43 -9.26
C VAL A 52 10.59 4.48 -8.31
N VAL A 53 11.62 3.66 -8.55
CA VAL A 53 12.85 3.67 -7.75
C VAL A 53 13.57 5.00 -7.88
N ALA A 54 13.70 5.55 -9.08
CA ALA A 54 14.30 6.87 -9.30
C ALA A 54 13.52 7.98 -8.58
N SER A 55 12.18 7.90 -8.60
CA SER A 55 11.30 8.83 -7.90
C SER A 55 11.48 8.77 -6.38
N LEU A 56 11.46 7.57 -5.80
CA LEU A 56 11.69 7.37 -4.37
C LEU A 56 13.06 7.89 -3.93
N ARG A 57 14.11 7.66 -4.74
CA ARG A 57 15.45 8.22 -4.48
C ARG A 57 15.42 9.75 -4.44
N ARG A 58 14.84 10.41 -5.46
CA ARG A 58 14.70 11.88 -5.45
C ARG A 58 13.96 12.41 -4.23
N LEU A 59 12.86 11.76 -3.84
CA LEU A 59 12.08 12.16 -2.66
C LEU A 59 12.90 12.01 -1.35
N VAL A 60 13.73 10.96 -1.25
CA VAL A 60 14.64 10.74 -0.12
C VAL A 60 15.80 11.74 -0.12
N ASP A 61 16.43 11.95 -1.27
CA ASP A 61 17.57 12.86 -1.42
C ASP A 61 17.19 14.30 -1.05
N ASN A 62 15.95 14.69 -1.37
CA ASN A 62 15.39 16.00 -1.01
C ASN A 62 14.71 16.03 0.37
N ARG A 63 14.80 14.97 1.17
CA ARG A 63 14.24 14.88 2.53
C ARG A 63 12.72 15.10 2.60
N ALA A 64 12.00 14.86 1.51
CA ALA A 64 10.54 14.86 1.50
C ALA A 64 9.98 13.59 2.17
N ILE A 65 10.73 12.49 2.07
CA ILE A 65 10.49 11.23 2.79
C ILE A 65 11.79 10.68 3.35
N GLU A 66 11.67 9.77 4.31
CA GLU A 66 12.76 8.94 4.83
C GLU A 66 12.41 7.47 4.60
N LEU A 67 13.34 6.66 4.09
CA LEU A 67 13.18 5.21 4.07
C LEU A 67 13.53 4.66 5.46
N VAL A 68 12.50 4.31 6.24
CA VAL A 68 12.65 3.79 7.61
C VAL A 68 13.13 2.35 7.59
N ARG A 69 12.60 1.55 6.66
CA ARG A 69 12.99 0.15 6.50
C ARG A 69 12.77 -0.31 5.07
N GLU A 70 13.81 -0.91 4.50
CA GLU A 70 13.67 -1.61 3.22
C GLU A 70 12.88 -2.91 3.39
N GLY A 71 11.93 -3.14 2.49
CA GLY A 71 11.15 -4.36 2.45
C GLY A 71 12.01 -5.55 2.04
N GLN A 72 11.78 -6.71 2.66
CA GLN A 72 12.40 -7.98 2.29
C GLN A 72 11.36 -9.09 2.19
N GLY A 73 11.49 -9.93 1.15
CA GLY A 73 10.51 -11.00 0.87
C GLY A 73 9.11 -10.44 0.63
N THR A 74 8.15 -10.86 1.43
CA THR A 74 6.76 -10.40 1.37
C THR A 74 6.50 -9.11 2.13
N ARG A 75 7.48 -8.61 2.90
CA ARG A 75 7.33 -7.39 3.69
C ARG A 75 7.50 -6.14 2.80
N PRO A 76 6.53 -5.20 2.79
CA PRO A 76 6.67 -3.93 2.08
C PRO A 76 7.69 -3.01 2.74
N SER A 77 8.20 -2.04 1.98
CA SER A 77 9.08 -0.99 2.51
C SER A 77 8.27 0.01 3.35
N GLU A 78 8.92 0.58 4.34
CA GLU A 78 8.35 1.58 5.26
C GLU A 78 9.00 2.93 4.99
N TYR A 79 8.17 3.92 4.67
CA TYR A 79 8.57 5.29 4.39
C TYR A 79 7.98 6.22 5.44
N ARG A 80 8.72 7.20 5.92
CA ARG A 80 8.22 8.26 6.80
C ARG A 80 8.11 9.55 6.00
N PRO A 81 6.89 10.03 5.70
CA PRO A 81 6.71 11.34 5.11
C PRO A 81 7.19 12.43 6.07
N ASN A 82 7.98 13.38 5.59
CA ASN A 82 8.44 14.51 6.39
C ASN A 82 7.41 15.64 6.36
N PHE A 83 6.46 15.64 7.30
CA PHE A 83 5.44 16.69 7.37
C PHE A 83 5.97 18.10 7.69
N GLY A 84 7.22 18.20 8.16
CA GLY A 84 7.94 19.47 8.35
C GLY A 84 8.70 19.95 7.09
N PHE A 85 8.60 19.22 5.97
CA PHE A 85 9.23 19.61 4.71
C PHE A 85 8.73 20.98 4.22
N SER A 86 9.66 21.84 3.82
CA SER A 86 9.38 23.16 3.23
C SER A 86 9.93 23.21 1.81
N SER A 87 9.20 23.84 0.90
CA SER A 87 9.52 23.82 -0.54
C SER A 87 10.72 24.71 -0.92
N GLY A 88 11.39 25.35 0.04
CA GLY A 88 12.55 26.21 -0.22
C GLY A 88 12.28 27.45 -1.07
N ILE A 89 11.03 27.68 -1.51
CA ILE A 89 10.63 28.92 -2.18
C ILE A 89 10.67 30.03 -1.14
N ALA A 90 11.82 30.69 -1.02
CA ALA A 90 11.88 32.03 -0.49
C ALA A 90 10.89 32.86 -1.32
N GLY A 91 9.87 33.40 -0.65
CA GLY A 91 8.90 34.27 -1.30
C GLY A 91 9.65 35.37 -2.04
N ASP A 92 9.27 35.57 -3.30
CA ASP A 92 9.61 36.74 -4.09
C ASP A 92 9.32 38.00 -3.25
N THR A 93 10.37 38.48 -2.57
CA THR A 93 10.39 39.77 -1.91
C THR A 93 11.40 40.58 -2.69
N SER A 94 10.88 41.25 -3.71
CA SER A 94 11.51 42.45 -4.24
C SER A 94 11.83 43.38 -3.07
N SER A 95 13.10 43.43 -2.68
CA SER A 95 13.69 44.59 -2.03
C SER A 95 15.02 44.90 -2.69
N SER A 96 14.99 46.04 -3.36
CA SER A 96 16.04 46.78 -4.05
C SER A 96 17.36 46.93 -3.30
N GLY A 97 18.45 46.95 -4.08
CA GLY A 97 19.74 47.58 -3.76
C GLY A 97 20.88 46.56 -3.62
N ILE A 98 22.01 46.65 -4.32
CA ILE A 98 22.68 47.78 -4.93
C ILE A 98 23.49 47.28 -6.14
N VAL A 99 23.38 48.00 -7.24
CA VAL A 99 24.24 47.90 -8.42
C VAL A 99 25.66 48.30 -8.04
N TYR A 100 26.63 47.41 -8.25
CA TYR A 100 27.98 47.82 -8.63
C TYR A 100 28.41 47.06 -9.87
N ASP A 101 28.36 47.80 -10.97
CA ASP A 101 29.08 47.54 -12.20
C ASP A 101 30.58 47.71 -11.96
N THR A 102 31.39 46.73 -12.36
CA THR A 102 32.73 46.98 -12.91
C THR A 102 33.18 45.80 -13.77
N THR A 103 32.80 45.85 -15.05
CA THR A 103 33.67 45.72 -16.23
C THR A 103 34.78 44.63 -16.26
N THR A 104 34.66 43.77 -17.29
CA THR A 104 35.72 43.26 -18.21
C THR A 104 36.69 42.12 -17.82
N GLU A 105 36.80 41.20 -18.79
CA GLU A 105 37.95 40.35 -19.18
C GLU A 105 38.07 38.88 -18.69
N THR A 106 37.78 37.98 -19.63
CA THR A 106 38.71 37.02 -20.25
C THR A 106 39.42 35.93 -19.41
N SER A 107 39.16 34.68 -19.83
CA SER A 107 40.04 33.48 -19.81
C SER A 107 40.18 32.62 -18.56
N GLY A 108 40.00 31.30 -18.76
CA GLY A 108 40.49 30.26 -17.84
C GLY A 108 39.95 28.85 -18.10
N ILE A 109 40.28 28.23 -19.25
CA ILE A 109 40.26 26.76 -19.38
C ILE A 109 41.60 26.23 -18.81
N ALA A 110 41.58 25.28 -17.86
CA ALA A 110 42.47 24.09 -17.79
C ALA A 110 42.52 23.42 -16.40
N GLY A 111 42.46 22.08 -16.40
CA GLY A 111 42.97 21.16 -15.36
C GLY A 111 42.03 20.91 -14.17
N ASN A 112 41.64 19.70 -13.77
CA ASN A 112 42.35 18.42 -13.82
C ASN A 112 41.37 17.23 -13.75
N THR A 113 41.63 16.21 -14.57
CA THR A 113 41.43 14.79 -14.19
C THR A 113 42.79 14.28 -13.70
N PRO A 114 42.87 13.39 -12.69
CA PRO A 114 43.02 11.97 -13.06
C PRO A 114 42.45 10.94 -12.07
N SER A 115 42.17 9.74 -12.63
CA SER A 115 42.31 8.39 -12.04
C SER A 115 41.39 7.99 -10.86
N GLY A 116 40.74 6.82 -10.85
CA GLY A 116 40.99 5.62 -11.65
C GLY A 116 39.82 4.64 -11.66
N SER A 117 39.77 3.88 -12.73
CA SER A 117 38.94 2.70 -12.91
C SER A 117 39.73 1.45 -12.49
N VAL A 118 38.98 0.34 -12.34
CA VAL A 118 39.39 -1.09 -12.32
C VAL A 118 39.46 -1.75 -10.94
N GLY A 119 38.70 -2.85 -10.80
CA GLY A 119 38.84 -3.86 -9.74
C GLY A 119 37.48 -4.28 -9.15
N ASP A 120 36.63 -4.97 -9.89
CA ASP A 120 36.53 -6.44 -9.95
C ASP A 120 35.66 -7.06 -8.83
N THR A 121 34.88 -8.03 -9.28
CA THR A 121 33.96 -8.90 -8.57
C THR A 121 34.67 -9.77 -7.54
N SER A 122 34.17 -9.85 -6.31
CA SER A 122 34.24 -11.09 -5.52
C SER A 122 33.31 -11.07 -4.30
N ASN A 123 32.62 -12.19 -4.12
CA ASN A 123 31.91 -12.56 -2.90
C ASN A 123 32.87 -12.62 -1.69
N ARG A 124 32.54 -11.95 -0.58
CA ARG A 124 32.35 -12.60 0.74
C ARG A 124 32.08 -11.62 1.89
N SER A 125 31.27 -12.15 2.79
CA SER A 125 30.90 -11.78 4.15
C SER A 125 31.97 -11.15 5.08
N SER A 126 31.53 -10.17 5.86
CA SER A 126 31.80 -9.92 7.31
C SER A 126 31.01 -8.64 7.66
N GLY A 127 30.18 -8.52 8.69
CA GLY A 127 30.24 -9.08 10.03
C GLY A 127 30.47 -7.94 11.03
N ILE A 128 29.68 -7.91 12.12
CA ILE A 128 29.77 -7.08 13.34
C ILE A 128 29.07 -5.70 13.24
N ALA A 129 28.35 -5.20 14.24
CA ALA A 129 27.57 -5.73 15.36
C ALA A 129 26.85 -4.49 15.93
N GLY A 130 25.57 -4.62 16.24
CA GLY A 130 24.76 -3.55 16.82
C GLY A 130 23.59 -4.17 17.55
N ASN A 131 23.92 -4.69 18.72
CA ASN A 131 23.01 -5.10 19.78
C ASN A 131 21.94 -4.03 20.04
N THR A 132 20.69 -4.35 19.73
CA THR A 132 19.54 -3.75 20.41
C THR A 132 18.63 -4.89 20.81
N GLU A 133 18.36 -4.94 22.10
CA GLU A 133 17.87 -6.09 22.84
C GLU A 133 16.54 -6.62 22.31
N SER A 134 16.48 -7.95 22.25
CA SER A 134 15.28 -8.69 21.90
C SER A 134 14.41 -8.84 23.15
N LEU A 135 13.22 -8.26 23.14
CA LEU A 135 12.12 -8.74 23.96
C LEU A 135 11.38 -9.81 23.16
N LEU A 136 11.95 -11.01 23.15
CA LEU A 136 11.29 -12.20 22.61
C LEU A 136 10.21 -12.69 23.58
N LEU A 137 9.01 -12.93 23.05
CA LEU A 137 8.22 -14.10 23.42
C LEU A 137 8.05 -14.94 22.14
N VAL A 138 9.04 -15.83 21.97
CA VAL A 138 9.09 -17.09 21.19
C VAL A 138 8.44 -17.12 19.78
N PRO A 139 9.23 -17.41 18.72
CA PRO A 139 8.72 -17.88 17.44
C PRO A 139 8.50 -19.41 17.48
N VAL A 140 7.38 -19.91 16.94
CA VAL A 140 7.23 -21.34 16.64
C VAL A 140 6.86 -21.50 15.17
N THR A 141 7.88 -21.82 14.37
CA THR A 141 7.70 -22.62 13.16
C THR A 141 8.73 -23.74 13.23
N THR A 142 8.30 -24.96 13.54
CA THR A 142 8.75 -26.20 12.86
C THR A 142 7.74 -27.28 13.24
N GLY A 143 7.18 -27.95 12.24
CA GLY A 143 6.21 -29.01 12.46
C GLY A 143 6.84 -30.26 13.06
N ASP A 144 6.07 -30.96 13.88
CA ASP A 144 6.25 -32.39 14.11
C ASP A 144 4.89 -33.06 14.37
N LYS A 145 4.72 -34.26 13.82
CA LYS A 145 3.48 -35.06 13.89
C LYS A 145 3.41 -35.79 15.24
N VAL A 146 2.35 -35.61 16.03
CA VAL A 146 1.85 -36.66 16.95
C VAL A 146 0.33 -36.59 17.10
N ARG A 147 -0.31 -37.76 17.09
CA ARG A 147 -1.74 -38.06 17.20
C ARG A 147 -2.33 -37.82 18.61
N ASP A 148 -3.65 -37.61 18.58
CA ASP A 148 -4.70 -37.92 19.57
C ASP A 148 -4.71 -37.23 20.95
N THR A 149 -5.71 -36.36 21.16
CA THR A 149 -6.86 -36.55 22.11
C THR A 149 -7.34 -35.20 22.70
N SER A 150 -8.57 -34.83 22.33
CA SER A 150 -9.58 -33.95 22.93
C SER A 150 -9.24 -32.99 24.09
N ALA A 151 -9.60 -31.70 23.90
CA ALA A 151 -10.49 -30.95 24.80
C ALA A 151 -10.98 -29.63 24.15
N ALA A 152 -12.25 -29.32 24.36
CA ALA A 152 -12.98 -28.16 23.83
C ALA A 152 -12.61 -26.85 24.56
N GLY A 153 -12.60 -25.73 23.82
CA GLY A 153 -12.43 -24.40 24.37
C GLY A 153 -12.84 -23.33 23.36
N THR A 154 -14.08 -22.88 23.49
CA THR A 154 -14.71 -21.76 22.79
C THR A 154 -13.96 -20.45 22.99
N GLY A 155 -13.62 -19.78 21.89
CA GLY A 155 -13.18 -18.39 21.86
C GLY A 155 -13.27 -17.88 20.43
N SER A 156 -14.33 -17.13 20.12
CA SER A 156 -14.54 -16.46 18.84
C SER A 156 -13.40 -15.49 18.54
N GLY A 157 -12.39 -15.98 17.85
CA GLY A 157 -11.32 -15.19 17.27
C GLY A 157 -11.71 -14.77 15.87
N LEU A 158 -11.58 -13.47 15.58
CA LEU A 158 -11.62 -12.87 14.26
C LEU A 158 -10.74 -13.69 13.30
N SER A 159 -11.38 -14.60 12.58
CA SER A 159 -10.72 -15.44 11.59
C SER A 159 -10.40 -14.56 10.41
N ALA A 160 -9.13 -14.20 10.26
CA ALA A 160 -8.65 -13.65 9.01
C ALA A 160 -9.00 -14.66 7.91
N ALA A 161 -9.83 -14.23 6.96
CA ALA A 161 -10.22 -15.07 5.84
C ALA A 161 -8.94 -15.62 5.16
N PRO A 162 -8.85 -16.94 4.91
CA PRO A 162 -7.68 -17.51 4.26
C PRO A 162 -7.49 -16.86 2.89
N ALA A 163 -6.29 -16.36 2.63
CA ALA A 163 -5.92 -15.88 1.29
C ALA A 163 -6.15 -17.03 0.29
N ARG A 164 -7.08 -16.83 -0.65
CA ARG A 164 -7.53 -17.87 -1.56
C ARG A 164 -6.42 -18.19 -2.57
N ALA A 165 -6.17 -19.47 -2.80
CA ALA A 165 -5.05 -19.93 -3.62
C ALA A 165 -5.29 -19.75 -5.14
N SER A 166 -6.56 -19.67 -5.57
CA SER A 166 -6.97 -19.59 -6.98
C SER A 166 -8.32 -18.88 -7.12
N ASP A 167 -8.57 -18.36 -8.33
CA ASP A 167 -9.89 -17.88 -8.76
C ASP A 167 -10.88 -19.05 -8.81
N ARG A 168 -12.15 -18.79 -8.46
CA ARG A 168 -13.19 -19.82 -8.43
C ARG A 168 -14.57 -19.25 -8.66
N VAL A 169 -15.42 -20.06 -9.29
CA VAL A 169 -16.84 -19.76 -9.43
C VAL A 169 -17.50 -19.97 -8.08
N THR A 170 -18.27 -18.97 -7.66
CA THR A 170 -19.02 -19.00 -6.42
C THR A 170 -20.41 -18.45 -6.64
N ARG A 171 -21.36 -18.90 -5.82
CA ARG A 171 -22.71 -18.36 -5.78
C ARG A 171 -23.02 -17.89 -4.37
N ILE A 172 -23.69 -16.75 -4.27
CA ILE A 172 -24.16 -16.23 -3.00
C ILE A 172 -25.42 -17.02 -2.60
N VAL A 173 -25.42 -17.67 -1.45
CA VAL A 173 -26.54 -18.52 -0.98
C VAL A 173 -27.29 -17.94 0.22
N ALA A 174 -26.66 -17.02 0.94
CA ALA A 174 -27.29 -16.25 2.00
C ALA A 174 -26.65 -14.86 2.07
N SER A 175 -27.41 -13.89 2.56
CA SER A 175 -26.97 -12.52 2.73
C SER A 175 -27.77 -11.81 3.83
N GLU A 176 -27.10 -11.00 4.64
CA GLU A 176 -27.73 -10.19 5.67
C GLU A 176 -26.93 -8.91 5.90
N ILE A 177 -27.60 -7.85 6.36
CA ILE A 177 -26.94 -6.63 6.78
C ILE A 177 -26.92 -6.62 8.30
N GLN A 178 -25.72 -6.56 8.87
CA GLN A 178 -25.52 -6.39 10.30
C GLN A 178 -24.94 -5.02 10.59
N LYS A 179 -25.36 -4.45 11.71
CA LYS A 179 -24.78 -3.24 12.27
C LYS A 179 -23.79 -3.64 13.36
N ASP A 180 -22.57 -3.16 13.25
CA ASP A 180 -21.58 -3.29 14.31
C ASP A 180 -21.93 -2.32 15.44
N GLU A 181 -22.06 -2.85 16.65
CA GLU A 181 -22.46 -2.08 17.83
C GLU A 181 -21.33 -1.16 18.36
N GLU A 182 -20.06 -1.43 18.01
CA GLU A 182 -18.92 -0.68 18.52
C GLU A 182 -18.69 0.63 17.75
N ASP A 183 -18.84 0.60 16.42
CA ASP A 183 -18.48 1.71 15.54
C ASP A 183 -19.63 2.22 14.65
N ASP A 184 -20.84 1.66 14.83
CA ASP A 184 -22.04 1.96 14.06
C ASP A 184 -21.91 1.63 12.56
N SER A 185 -20.89 0.87 12.15
CA SER A 185 -20.68 0.46 10.76
C SER A 185 -21.72 -0.58 10.31
N LEU A 186 -22.11 -0.53 9.04
CA LEU A 186 -22.99 -1.51 8.41
C LEU A 186 -22.18 -2.45 7.53
N TRP A 187 -22.39 -3.75 7.70
CA TRP A 187 -21.69 -4.80 6.97
C TRP A 187 -22.70 -5.71 6.27
N LEU A 188 -22.49 -5.92 4.97
CA LEU A 188 -23.17 -6.95 4.18
C LEU A 188 -22.41 -8.26 4.39
N HIS A 189 -22.98 -9.14 5.20
CA HIS A 189 -22.52 -10.51 5.36
C HIS A 189 -23.15 -11.38 4.29
N MET A 190 -22.35 -12.28 3.71
CA MET A 190 -22.75 -13.17 2.64
C MET A 190 -22.16 -14.56 2.89
N GLU A 191 -22.88 -15.60 2.49
CA GLU A 191 -22.33 -16.95 2.38
C GLU A 191 -22.12 -17.27 0.90
N PHE A 192 -20.88 -17.62 0.54
CA PHE A 192 -20.55 -18.11 -0.78
C PHE A 192 -20.50 -19.63 -0.78
N GLU A 193 -21.21 -20.24 -1.72
CA GLU A 193 -21.09 -21.65 -2.05
C GLU A 193 -20.16 -21.80 -3.25
N VAL A 194 -19.13 -22.63 -3.08
CA VAL A 194 -18.14 -22.97 -4.11
C VAL A 194 -18.56 -24.28 -4.80
N ASP A 195 -18.16 -24.47 -6.06
CA ASP A 195 -18.26 -25.76 -6.75
C ASP A 195 -17.65 -26.88 -5.89
N GLY A 196 -18.51 -27.74 -5.34
CA GLY A 196 -18.16 -28.73 -4.31
C GLY A 196 -19.00 -28.62 -3.03
N GLY A 197 -19.89 -27.63 -2.92
CA GLY A 197 -20.84 -27.47 -1.80
C GLY A 197 -20.21 -26.88 -0.52
N ALA A 198 -18.94 -26.49 -0.58
CA ALA A 198 -18.28 -25.80 0.52
C ALA A 198 -18.84 -24.39 0.66
N ARG A 199 -19.22 -24.01 1.88
CA ARG A 199 -19.71 -22.68 2.21
C ARG A 199 -18.65 -21.87 2.92
N GLU A 200 -18.47 -20.63 2.49
CA GLU A 200 -17.49 -19.71 3.05
C GLU A 200 -18.16 -18.36 3.37
N PRO A 201 -18.01 -17.84 4.61
CA PRO A 201 -18.52 -16.53 4.94
C PRO A 201 -17.67 -15.43 4.29
N TYR A 202 -18.32 -14.34 3.91
CA TYR A 202 -17.70 -13.14 3.35
C TYR A 202 -18.42 -11.90 3.85
N ALA A 203 -17.70 -10.80 4.05
CA ALA A 203 -18.31 -9.54 4.50
C ALA A 203 -17.77 -8.34 3.73
N ILE A 204 -18.66 -7.40 3.40
CA ILE A 204 -18.33 -6.12 2.77
C ILE A 204 -18.90 -4.99 3.62
N CYS A 205 -18.07 -4.00 3.94
CA CYS A 205 -18.56 -2.79 4.60
C CYS A 205 -19.42 -1.97 3.62
N ILE A 206 -20.64 -1.64 4.03
CA ILE A 206 -21.57 -0.77 3.31
C ILE A 206 -21.44 0.67 3.82
N HIS A 207 -21.37 0.81 5.14
CA HIS A 207 -21.26 2.09 5.81
C HIS A 207 -20.21 2.01 6.93
N SER A 208 -19.31 2.97 7.02
CA SER A 208 -18.40 3.13 8.15
C SER A 208 -18.02 4.59 8.33
N ASN A 209 -17.78 4.98 9.58
CA ASN A 209 -17.22 6.29 9.93
C ASN A 209 -15.71 6.39 9.59
N ASP A 210 -15.04 5.27 9.35
CA ASP A 210 -13.66 5.25 8.85
C ASP A 210 -13.65 5.38 7.32
N GLN A 211 -13.18 6.53 6.83
CA GLN A 211 -13.16 6.83 5.39
C GLN A 211 -12.43 5.77 4.57
N ALA A 212 -11.31 5.23 5.08
CA ALA A 212 -10.57 4.19 4.36
C ALA A 212 -11.36 2.89 4.22
N THR A 213 -12.12 2.51 5.25
CA THR A 213 -13.01 1.35 5.23
C THR A 213 -14.23 1.61 4.34
N GLN A 214 -14.82 2.81 4.40
CA GLN A 214 -15.90 3.24 3.51
C GLN A 214 -15.49 3.18 2.04
N ASP A 215 -14.31 3.70 1.68
CA ASP A 215 -13.82 3.72 0.30
C ASP A 215 -13.57 2.30 -0.23
N ARG A 216 -13.01 1.42 0.61
CA ARG A 216 -12.82 0.00 0.27
C ARG A 216 -14.15 -0.72 0.08
N GLY A 217 -15.09 -0.48 1.01
CA GLY A 217 -16.44 -1.03 0.97
C GLY A 217 -17.18 -0.63 -0.30
N THR A 218 -17.20 0.67 -0.60
CA THR A 218 -17.82 1.25 -1.80
C THR A 218 -17.27 0.64 -3.07
N LYS A 219 -15.93 0.58 -3.22
CA LYS A 219 -15.28 -0.06 -4.38
C LYS A 219 -15.64 -1.55 -4.51
N ARG A 220 -15.76 -2.27 -3.40
CA ARG A 220 -16.15 -3.69 -3.42
C ARG A 220 -17.61 -3.89 -3.78
N ILE A 221 -18.51 -3.04 -3.27
CA ILE A 221 -19.94 -3.06 -3.62
C ILE A 221 -20.14 -2.77 -5.11
N GLU A 222 -19.45 -1.77 -5.66
CA GLU A 222 -19.53 -1.45 -7.09
C GLU A 222 -19.11 -2.65 -7.95
N ARG A 223 -18.02 -3.33 -7.58
CA ARG A 223 -17.57 -4.52 -8.33
C ARG A 223 -18.51 -5.70 -8.17
N LEU A 224 -19.09 -5.88 -6.98
CA LEU A 224 -20.11 -6.89 -6.75
C LEU A 224 -21.35 -6.62 -7.63
N LYS A 225 -21.84 -5.38 -7.68
CA LYS A 225 -22.95 -4.97 -8.56
C LYS A 225 -22.67 -5.28 -10.03
N ILE A 226 -21.48 -4.90 -10.51
CA ILE A 226 -21.03 -5.20 -11.88
C ILE A 226 -20.99 -6.72 -12.13
N ALA A 227 -20.44 -7.49 -11.19
CA ALA A 227 -20.34 -8.94 -11.31
C ALA A 227 -21.71 -9.65 -11.32
N LEU A 228 -22.67 -9.11 -10.58
CA LEU A 228 -24.05 -9.61 -10.51
C LEU A 228 -24.94 -9.09 -11.64
N GLY A 229 -24.50 -8.06 -12.38
CA GLY A 229 -25.31 -7.41 -13.41
C GLY A 229 -26.51 -6.63 -12.86
N ILE A 230 -26.39 -6.07 -11.64
CA ILE A 230 -27.43 -5.29 -10.97
C ILE A 230 -27.00 -3.83 -10.82
N ASP A 231 -27.93 -2.89 -10.95
CA ASP A 231 -27.65 -1.47 -10.81
C ASP A 231 -27.60 -1.03 -9.33
N GLU A 232 -28.46 -1.62 -8.51
CA GLU A 232 -28.62 -1.29 -7.10
C GLU A 232 -28.88 -2.54 -6.25
N ILE A 233 -28.42 -2.51 -5.00
CA ILE A 233 -28.74 -3.52 -3.98
C ILE A 233 -29.74 -2.82 -3.05
N GLY A 234 -31.03 -3.08 -3.24
CA GLY A 234 -32.09 -2.51 -2.41
C GLY A 234 -32.30 -3.34 -1.15
N GLU A 235 -32.19 -4.66 -1.26
CA GLU A 235 -32.29 -5.61 -0.16
C GLU A 235 -31.14 -6.63 -0.21
N PRO A 236 -30.77 -7.25 0.93
CA PRO A 236 -29.71 -8.27 0.93
C PRO A 236 -29.99 -9.38 -0.07
N SER A 237 -31.26 -9.79 -0.21
CA SER A 237 -31.64 -10.91 -1.08
C SER A 237 -31.34 -10.68 -2.57
N ASP A 238 -31.14 -9.43 -3.00
CA ASP A 238 -30.82 -9.07 -4.39
C ASP A 238 -29.48 -9.67 -4.86
N VAL A 239 -28.59 -10.01 -3.94
CA VAL A 239 -27.28 -10.58 -4.28
C VAL A 239 -27.29 -12.11 -4.37
N ILE A 240 -28.37 -12.77 -3.97
CA ILE A 240 -28.44 -14.23 -3.86
C ILE A 240 -28.66 -14.90 -5.23
N GLY A 241 -28.00 -16.02 -5.47
CA GLY A 241 -28.33 -16.96 -6.54
C GLY A 241 -27.56 -16.76 -7.86
N VAL A 242 -26.97 -15.59 -8.09
CA VAL A 242 -26.18 -15.33 -9.30
C VAL A 242 -24.76 -15.89 -9.13
N PRO A 243 -24.28 -16.74 -10.06
CA PRO A 243 -22.92 -17.20 -10.05
C PRO A 243 -21.97 -16.09 -10.51
N LEU A 244 -20.85 -15.94 -9.82
CA LEU A 244 -19.81 -14.97 -10.12
C LEU A 244 -18.43 -15.61 -9.98
N LEU A 245 -17.43 -14.99 -10.59
CA LEU A 245 -16.04 -15.37 -10.41
C LEU A 245 -15.46 -14.57 -9.25
N LEU A 246 -15.04 -15.26 -8.19
CA LEU A 246 -14.34 -14.66 -7.06
C LEU A 246 -12.85 -14.97 -7.18
N THR A 247 -12.07 -13.92 -7.40
CA THR A 247 -10.63 -14.04 -7.66
C THR A 247 -9.82 -14.30 -6.38
N ALA A 248 -8.59 -14.78 -6.54
CA ALA A 248 -7.62 -14.94 -5.46
C ALA A 248 -7.27 -13.62 -4.74
N SER A 249 -7.59 -12.47 -5.35
CA SER A 249 -7.39 -11.13 -4.77
C SER A 249 -8.63 -10.59 -4.06
N ASP A 250 -9.64 -11.42 -3.79
CA ASP A 250 -10.94 -11.05 -3.23
C ASP A 250 -11.67 -10.01 -4.10
N ASP A 251 -11.58 -10.17 -5.41
CA ASP A 251 -12.29 -9.34 -6.39
C ASP A 251 -13.43 -10.11 -7.05
N PHE A 252 -14.49 -9.39 -7.43
CA PHE A 252 -15.67 -9.95 -8.09
C PHE A 252 -15.63 -9.66 -9.59
N LEU A 253 -15.79 -10.70 -10.40
CA LEU A 253 -15.90 -10.58 -11.85
C LEU A 253 -17.18 -11.27 -12.33
N PRO A 254 -17.84 -10.75 -13.38
CA PRO A 254 -18.93 -11.46 -14.03
C PRO A 254 -18.45 -12.84 -14.49
N LEU A 255 -19.27 -13.86 -14.27
CA LEU A 255 -19.09 -15.12 -14.97
C LEU A 255 -19.58 -14.89 -16.40
N GLU A 256 -18.67 -14.63 -17.34
CA GLU A 256 -19.07 -14.36 -18.73
C GLU A 256 -20.00 -15.47 -19.22
N ALA A 257 -21.21 -15.08 -19.65
CA ALA A 257 -22.11 -15.98 -20.32
C ALA A 257 -21.44 -16.38 -21.64
N THR A 258 -20.99 -17.64 -21.70
CA THR A 258 -20.67 -18.33 -22.97
C THR A 258 -21.72 -18.11 -24.02
#